data_AF-A0A9C9JS32-F1
#
_entry.id   AF-A0A9C9JS32-F1
#
_cell.length_a   1.000
_cell.length_b   1.000
_cell.length_c   1.000
_cell.angle_alpha   90.00
_cell.angle_beta   90.00
_cell.angle_gamma   90.00
#
_symmetry.space_group_name_H-M   'P 1'
#
loop_
_entity.id
_entity.type
_entity.pdbx_description
1 polymer ?
#
loop_
_entity_poly.entity_id
_entity_poly.type
_entity_poly.pdbx_seq_one_letter_code
_entity_poly.pdbx_strand_id
1 'polypeptide(L)' 'MKELWKKFDEVELTHSSVHHLMAMHELLKKNGYVRGVDIANHLNISRSSVSITLKKIKHKGYIVEDENKFFH' A
#
# COMPACT_ATOMS: atom_id res chain seq x y z
N MET A 1 -15.27 6.21 -25.82
CA MET A 1 -14.73 4.96 -25.24
C MET A 1 -13.21 4.99 -25.07
N LYS A 2 -12.38 5.10 -26.13
CA LYS A 2 -10.90 5.14 -26.02
C LYS A 2 -10.34 6.18 -25.02
N GLU A 3 -10.90 7.38 -24.98
CA GLU A 3 -10.46 8.47 -24.08
C GLU A 3 -10.68 8.18 -22.58
N LEU A 4 -11.69 7.36 -22.24
CA LEU A 4 -12.00 7.01 -20.85
C LEU A 4 -10.98 6.01 -20.29
N TRP A 5 -10.53 5.04 -21.08
CA TRP A 5 -9.53 4.05 -20.66
C TRP A 5 -8.16 4.68 -20.42
N LYS A 6 -7.76 5.64 -21.26
CA LYS A 6 -6.52 6.41 -21.06
C LYS A 6 -6.52 7.18 -19.73
N LYS A 7 -7.64 7.78 -19.34
CA LYS A 7 -7.76 8.44 -18.03
C LYS A 7 -7.60 7.48 -16.85
N PHE A 8 -7.97 6.21 -16.99
CA PHE A 8 -7.71 5.20 -15.95
C PHE A 8 -6.23 4.81 -15.88
N ASP A 9 -5.51 4.82 -17.01
CA ASP A 9 -4.07 4.60 -17.04
C ASP A 9 -3.28 5.79 -16.43
N GLU A 10 -3.84 7.00 -16.50
CA GLU A 10 -3.26 8.21 -15.86
C GLU A 10 -3.37 8.20 -14.34
N VAL A 11 -4.28 7.41 -13.75
CA VAL A 11 -4.41 7.31 -12.28
C VAL A 11 -3.24 6.50 -11.73
N GLU A 12 -2.19 7.20 -11.29
CA GLU A 12 -0.95 6.58 -10.79
C GLU A 12 -1.18 5.63 -9.61
N LEU A 13 -2.18 5.88 -8.77
CA LEU A 13 -2.50 5.08 -7.59
C LEU A 13 -3.96 4.60 -7.62
N THR A 14 -4.13 3.28 -7.62
CA THR A 14 -5.47 2.67 -7.49
C THR A 14 -6.05 2.94 -6.11
N HIS A 15 -7.38 2.97 -5.98
CA HIS A 15 -8.07 3.20 -4.71
C HIS A 15 -7.59 2.25 -3.58
N SER A 16 -7.39 0.97 -3.90
CA SER A 16 -6.80 -0.01 -2.97
C SER A 16 -5.39 0.39 -2.50
N SER A 17 -4.54 0.92 -3.39
CA SER A 17 -3.19 1.37 -3.04
C SER A 17 -3.23 2.56 -2.07
N VAL A 18 -4.17 3.48 -2.27
CA VAL A 18 -4.39 4.62 -1.37
C VAL A 18 -4.79 4.14 0.02
N HIS A 19 -5.72 3.17 0.14
CA HIS A 19 -6.11 2.61 1.44
C HIS A 19 -4.93 1.95 2.18
N HIS A 20 -4.04 1.26 1.46
CA HIS A 20 -2.85 0.67 2.07
C HIS A 20 -1.86 1.72 2.58
N LEU A 21 -1.65 2.81 1.80
CA LEU A 21 -0.80 3.92 2.22
C LEU A 21 -1.36 4.66 3.44
N MET A 22 -2.69 4.89 3.48
CA MET A 22 -3.37 5.51 4.62
C MET A 22 -3.27 4.65 5.87
N ALA A 23 -3.56 3.35 5.77
CA ALA A 23 -3.41 2.41 6.90
C ALA A 23 -1.96 2.38 7.41
N MET A 24 -0.98 2.37 6.51
CA MET A 24 0.43 2.43 6.88
C MET A 24 0.77 3.73 7.61
N HIS A 25 0.30 4.88 7.12
CA HIS A 25 0.52 6.17 7.76
C HIS A 25 -0.05 6.22 9.19
N GLU A 26 -1.26 5.73 9.40
CA GLU A 26 -1.88 5.67 10.73
C GLU A 26 -1.11 4.75 11.69
N LEU A 27 -0.74 3.56 11.23
CA LEU A 27 0.01 2.59 12.02
C LEU A 27 1.43 3.09 12.33
N LEU A 28 2.10 3.78 11.38
CA LEU A 28 3.39 4.43 11.59
C LEU A 28 3.31 5.50 12.67
N LYS A 29 2.29 6.37 12.62
CA LYS A 29 2.10 7.41 13.66
C LYS A 29 1.85 6.82 15.05
N LYS A 30 1.23 5.64 15.11
CA LYS A 30 0.92 4.96 16.38
C LYS A 30 2.10 4.18 16.95
N ASN A 31 2.84 3.47 16.09
CA ASN A 31 3.79 2.44 16.52
C ASN A 31 5.25 2.74 16.15
N GLY A 32 5.52 3.71 15.27
CA GLY A 32 6.85 4.04 14.75
C GLY A 32 7.36 3.12 13.64
N TYR A 33 6.71 1.98 13.41
CA TYR A 33 7.01 1.03 12.35
C TYR A 33 5.76 0.24 11.96
N VAL A 34 5.76 -0.36 10.77
CA VAL A 34 4.62 -1.16 10.28
C VAL A 34 5.08 -2.43 9.60
N ARG A 35 4.44 -3.56 9.88
CA ARG A 35 4.59 -4.81 9.11
C ARG A 35 3.35 -5.07 8.26
N GLY A 36 3.49 -5.90 7.23
CA GLY A 36 2.37 -6.28 6.36
C GLY A 36 1.21 -6.96 7.10
N VAL A 37 1.49 -7.66 8.21
CA VAL A 37 0.44 -8.26 9.05
C VAL A 37 -0.39 -7.20 9.79
N ASP A 38 0.23 -6.08 10.17
CA ASP A 38 -0.48 -4.98 10.85
C ASP A 38 -1.46 -4.32 9.89
N ILE A 39 -1.03 -4.10 8.63
CA ILE A 39 -1.88 -3.56 7.56
C ILE A 39 -3.04 -4.52 7.25
N ALA A 40 -2.75 -5.83 7.16
CA ALA A 40 -3.78 -6.84 6.91
C ALA A 40 -4.85 -6.86 8.01
N ASN A 41 -4.42 -6.79 9.27
CA ASN A 41 -5.32 -6.74 10.42
C ASN A 41 -6.12 -5.43 10.46
N HIS A 42 -5.46 -4.29 10.21
CA HIS A 42 -6.10 -2.98 10.24
C HIS A 42 -7.16 -2.83 9.14
N LEU A 43 -6.87 -3.30 7.92
CA LEU A 43 -7.81 -3.26 6.80
C LEU A 43 -8.81 -4.43 6.79
N ASN A 44 -8.64 -5.41 7.69
CA ASN A 44 -9.41 -6.66 7.73
C ASN A 44 -9.43 -7.41 6.38
N ILE A 45 -8.25 -7.61 5.78
CA ILE A 45 -8.06 -8.30 4.50
C ILE A 45 -6.95 -9.36 4.58
N SER A 46 -6.82 -10.18 3.55
CA SER A 46 -5.79 -11.23 3.51
C SER A 46 -4.37 -10.65 3.40
N ARG A 47 -3.41 -11.31 4.07
CA ARG A 47 -1.98 -11.02 3.94
C ARG A 47 -1.49 -11.12 2.48
N SER A 48 -2.08 -12.00 1.67
CA SER A 48 -1.75 -12.14 0.26
C SER A 48 -2.16 -10.90 -0.55
N SER A 49 -3.35 -10.34 -0.28
CA SER A 49 -3.81 -9.09 -0.91
C SER A 49 -2.90 -7.91 -0.56
N VAL A 50 -2.52 -7.81 0.72
CA VAL A 50 -1.57 -6.79 1.19
C VAL A 50 -0.22 -6.94 0.48
N SER A 51 0.33 -8.15 0.42
CA SER A 51 1.62 -8.41 -0.23
C SER A 51 1.66 -7.96 -1.69
N ILE A 52 0.59 -8.24 -2.45
CA ILE A 52 0.47 -7.80 -3.86
C ILE A 52 0.49 -6.26 -3.94
N THR A 53 -0.28 -5.59 -3.09
CA THR A 53 -0.38 -4.13 -3.11
C THR A 53 0.92 -3.46 -2.65
N LEU A 54 1.54 -3.97 -1.57
CA LEU A 54 2.82 -3.47 -1.05
C LEU A 54 3.94 -3.63 -2.09
N LYS A 55 3.99 -4.76 -2.80
CA LYS A 55 4.94 -4.96 -3.90
C LYS A 55 4.76 -3.90 -5.00
N LYS A 56 3.51 -3.60 -5.39
CA LYS A 56 3.20 -2.59 -6.40
C LYS A 56 3.63 -1.19 -5.96
N ILE A 57 3.24 -0.74 -4.76
CA ILE A 57 3.55 0.63 -4.30
C ILE A 57 5.03 0.79 -3.93
N LYS A 58 5.71 -0.27 -3.47
CA LYS A 58 7.18 -0.29 -3.29
C LYS A 58 7.90 -0.14 -4.63
N HIS A 59 7.48 -0.88 -5.66
CA HIS A 59 8.09 -0.77 -7.00
C HIS A 59 7.95 0.64 -7.60
N LYS A 60 6.85 1.34 -7.27
CA LYS A 60 6.62 2.74 -7.65
C LYS A 60 7.33 3.77 -6.75
N GLY A 61 8.04 3.33 -5.70
CA GLY A 61 8.81 4.21 -4.82
C GLY A 61 8.01 4.94 -3.74
N TYR A 62 6.76 4.52 -3.47
CA TYR A 62 5.92 5.18 -2.45
C TYR A 62 6.22 4.76 -1.01
N ILE A 63 6.90 3.62 -0.82
CA ILE A 63 7.24 3.07 0.50
C ILE A 63 8.64 2.47 0.45
N VAL A 64 9.30 2.41 1.60
CA VAL A 64 10.58 1.69 1.77
C VAL A 64 10.37 0.53 2.73
N GLU A 65 11.02 -0.60 2.44
CA GLU A 65 11.08 -1.75 3.35
C GLU A 65 12.52 -1.90 3.84
N ASP A 66 12.71 -1.90 5.16
CA ASP A 66 14.03 -2.09 5.75
C ASP A 66 14.44 -3.58 5.89
N GLU A 67 15.63 -3.82 6.40
CA GLU A 67 16.18 -5.16 6.64
C GLU A 67 15.34 -6.00 7.62
N ASN A 68 14.59 -5.35 8.52
CA ASN A 68 13.70 -5.97 9.51
C ASN A 68 12.29 -6.22 8.99
N LYS A 69 12.05 -5.94 7.70
CA LYS A 69 10.72 -6.02 7.05
C LYS A 69 9.73 -5.00 7.61
N PHE A 70 10.21 -3.86 8.09
CA PHE A 70 9.35 -2.74 8.46
C PHE A 70 9.19 -1.81 7.27
N PHE A 71 7.98 -1.32 7.11
CA PHE A 71 7.64 -0.31 6.12
C PHE A 71 7.71 1.09 6.74
N HIS A 72 8.29 2.02 5.98
CA HIS A 72 8.46 3.45 6.28
C HIS A 72 7.99 4.30 5.12
#